data_AF-A0A9C6TP87-F1
#
_entry.id   AF-A0A9C6TP87-F1
#
_cell.length_a   1.000
_cell.length_b   1.000
_cell.length_c   1.000
_cell.angle_alpha   90.00
_cell.angle_beta   90.00
_cell.angle_gamma   90.00
#
_symmetry.space_group_name_H-M   'P 1'
#
loop_
_entity.id
_entity.type
_entity.pdbx_description
1 polymer ?
#
loop_
_entity_poly.entity_id
_entity_poly.type
_entity_poly.pdbx_seq_one_letter_code
_entity_poly.pdbx_strand_id
1 'polypeptide(L)'
;MDQNDINSDDDGEDTSEMSATSNKKGMSLDMYFKVHGINLEDEEDEEDEENELDDDANDAGSGRQTSNEGTIKKKTRGKTTCKKLHATDFNDRREVEFFQGQPVGPTNEVVSDLNQLLGTTVRNPRFVTLLYTSWHGVPNKLKEDMWEYANQKFILPTSSKPWVMRGFCGAWKKYKREIKKEHFVKYKTKKEMIKNRPLEIPEVQFRKLIRYWSLPAIKAISAKNTENRLKQTCPHRMGSTNFGIVRKQLRDSKENSEEPSRAEVFIATRTN
;
A
#
# COMPACT_ATOMS: atom_id res chain seq x y z
N MET A 1 51.86 30.02 -44.70
CA MET A 1 51.04 29.13 -45.54
C MET A 1 50.35 28.16 -44.58
N ASP A 2 49.46 28.64 -43.70
CA ASP A 2 48.09 29.16 -43.97
C ASP A 2 47.26 28.05 -44.63
N GLN A 3 46.06 27.63 -44.19
CA GLN A 3 45.07 28.16 -43.24
C GLN A 3 44.03 27.06 -42.89
N ASN A 4 43.27 27.32 -41.81
CA ASN A 4 42.09 26.66 -41.19
C ASN A 4 40.94 26.25 -42.18
N ASP A 5 39.96 25.39 -41.85
CA ASP A 5 38.82 25.61 -40.92
C ASP A 5 38.16 24.27 -40.44
N ILE A 6 37.97 24.08 -39.13
CA ILE A 6 36.72 24.19 -38.32
C ILE A 6 35.63 23.15 -38.62
N ASN A 7 35.39 22.24 -37.65
CA ASN A 7 34.07 22.11 -37.04
C ASN A 7 34.17 21.51 -35.63
N SER A 8 33.52 22.21 -34.70
CA SER A 8 33.36 21.96 -33.27
C SER A 8 32.16 21.05 -32.98
N ASP A 9 32.01 20.77 -31.68
CA ASP A 9 30.80 20.37 -30.93
C ASP A 9 30.61 18.85 -30.76
N ASP A 10 30.23 18.32 -29.60
CA ASP A 10 30.02 18.81 -28.23
C ASP A 10 29.68 17.54 -27.41
N ASP A 11 30.03 17.56 -26.12
CA ASP A 11 29.89 16.43 -25.20
C ASP A 11 28.41 16.13 -24.88
N GLY A 12 27.97 14.92 -25.22
CA GLY A 12 26.66 14.40 -24.82
C GLY A 12 26.80 13.25 -23.82
N GLU A 13 27.28 13.54 -22.61
CA GLU A 13 27.32 12.58 -21.51
C GLU A 13 25.86 12.17 -21.16
N ASP A 14 25.53 10.90 -21.42
CA ASP A 14 24.19 10.34 -21.27
C ASP A 14 23.78 10.31 -19.79
N THR A 15 23.16 11.40 -19.34
CA THR A 15 22.60 11.57 -17.99
C THR A 15 21.33 10.75 -17.76
N SER A 16 20.82 10.00 -18.76
CA SER A 16 19.55 9.30 -18.65
C SER A 16 19.63 8.03 -17.77
N GLU A 17 20.78 7.36 -17.71
CA GLU A 17 20.95 6.10 -16.97
C GLU A 17 21.03 6.27 -15.44
N MET A 18 21.46 7.44 -14.94
CA MET A 18 21.50 7.73 -13.50
C MET A 18 20.09 7.96 -12.90
N SER A 19 19.12 8.35 -13.72
CA SER A 19 17.74 8.63 -13.27
C SER A 19 16.91 7.36 -13.02
N ALA A 20 17.13 6.31 -13.83
CA ALA A 20 16.35 5.07 -13.79
C ALA A 20 16.77 4.13 -12.65
N THR A 21 18.04 4.18 -12.24
CA THR A 21 18.61 3.35 -11.17
C THR A 21 18.28 3.88 -9.77
N SER A 22 18.23 5.20 -9.60
CA SER A 22 17.90 5.88 -8.34
C SER A 22 16.47 5.60 -7.85
N ASN A 23 15.52 5.37 -8.77
CA ASN A 23 14.11 5.12 -8.46
C ASN A 23 13.80 3.73 -7.87
N LYS A 24 14.76 2.80 -7.85
CA LYS A 24 14.57 1.45 -7.29
C LYS A 24 14.83 1.38 -5.78
N LYS A 25 15.54 2.35 -5.20
CA LYS A 25 15.88 2.35 -3.77
C LYS A 25 14.78 3.07 -3.00
N GLY A 26 14.08 2.35 -2.13
CA GLY A 26 13.09 2.96 -1.25
C GLY A 26 13.77 3.98 -0.31
N MET A 27 13.17 5.16 -0.15
CA MET A 27 13.69 6.22 0.71
C MET A 27 12.55 7.07 1.29
N SER A 28 12.87 7.98 2.22
CA SER A 28 11.91 8.99 2.67
C SER A 28 11.61 10.00 1.56
N LEU A 29 10.45 10.63 1.60
CA LEU A 29 10.10 11.69 0.64
C LEU A 29 11.07 12.87 0.74
N ASP A 30 11.53 13.22 1.93
CA ASP A 30 12.51 14.30 2.12
C ASP A 30 13.85 13.99 1.43
N MET A 31 14.32 12.75 1.54
CA MET A 31 15.53 12.31 0.83
C MET A 31 15.29 12.27 -0.68
N TYR A 32 14.11 11.82 -1.11
CA TYR A 32 13.74 11.80 -2.52
C TYR A 32 13.76 13.21 -3.12
N PHE A 33 13.11 14.18 -2.47
CA PHE A 33 13.09 15.56 -2.92
C PHE A 33 14.50 16.16 -2.97
N LYS A 34 15.33 15.89 -1.96
CA LYS A 34 16.73 16.33 -1.95
C LYS A 34 17.55 15.75 -3.11
N VAL A 35 17.42 14.44 -3.38
CA VAL A 35 18.15 13.77 -4.46
C VAL A 35 17.71 14.26 -5.84
N HIS A 36 16.44 14.64 -5.98
CA HIS A 36 15.87 15.11 -7.25
C HIS A 36 15.81 16.64 -7.37
N GLY A 37 16.41 17.39 -6.44
CA GLY A 37 16.43 18.87 -6.49
C GLY A 37 15.06 19.53 -6.41
N ILE A 38 14.09 18.90 -5.74
CA ILE A 38 12.71 19.41 -5.63
C ILE A 38 12.60 20.22 -4.33
N ASN A 39 12.42 21.54 -4.45
CA ASN A 39 12.13 22.41 -3.31
C ASN A 39 10.64 22.41 -2.97
N LEU A 40 10.33 22.50 -1.66
CA LEU A 40 8.97 22.55 -1.13
C LEU A 40 8.50 23.99 -0.83
N GLU A 41 9.43 24.95 -0.83
CA GLU A 41 9.19 26.36 -0.46
C GLU A 41 8.71 27.20 -1.64
N ASP A 42 8.96 26.77 -2.88
CA ASP A 42 8.57 27.46 -4.12
C ASP A 42 7.05 27.43 -4.40
N GLU A 43 6.24 26.92 -3.45
CA GLU A 43 4.81 26.61 -3.60
C GLU A 43 3.86 27.68 -3.03
N GLU A 44 4.37 28.80 -2.51
CA GLU A 44 3.50 29.93 -2.14
C GLU A 44 3.02 30.72 -3.38
N ASP A 45 3.71 30.58 -4.52
CA ASP A 45 3.48 31.34 -5.76
C ASP A 45 3.04 30.49 -6.98
N GLU A 46 2.97 29.15 -6.89
CA GLU A 46 2.39 28.34 -7.99
C GLU A 46 0.86 28.59 -8.03
N GLU A 47 0.38 29.25 -9.09
CA GLU A 47 -1.06 29.36 -9.42
C GLU A 47 -1.71 27.97 -9.34
N ASP A 48 -3.01 27.89 -8.99
CA ASP A 48 -3.74 26.62 -8.81
C ASP A 48 -3.78 25.80 -10.11
N GLU A 49 -2.68 25.10 -10.45
CA GLU A 49 -2.64 24.18 -11.57
C GLU A 49 -3.67 23.08 -11.32
N GLU A 50 -4.59 22.92 -12.27
CA GLU A 50 -5.50 21.79 -12.26
C GLU A 50 -4.69 20.51 -12.43
N ASN A 51 -4.80 19.61 -11.45
CA ASN A 51 -4.15 18.32 -11.53
C ASN A 51 -4.89 17.46 -12.57
N GLU A 52 -4.42 17.50 -13.82
CA GLU A 52 -4.89 16.60 -14.87
C GLU A 52 -4.47 15.17 -14.53
N LEU A 53 -5.47 14.34 -14.19
CA LEU A 53 -5.35 12.91 -14.02
C LEU A 53 -6.44 12.26 -14.87
N ASP A 54 -6.04 11.34 -15.75
CA ASP A 54 -6.98 10.52 -16.50
C ASP A 54 -7.76 9.63 -15.51
N ASP A 55 -9.08 9.85 -15.46
CA ASP A 55 -10.00 9.23 -14.49
C ASP A 55 -10.38 7.78 -14.87
N ASP A 56 -9.61 7.13 -15.75
CA ASP A 56 -9.89 5.78 -16.23
C ASP A 56 -9.14 4.71 -15.43
N ALA A 57 -9.81 4.24 -14.36
CA ALA A 57 -10.09 2.83 -14.09
C ALA A 57 -10.25 2.55 -12.59
N ASN A 58 -11.51 2.44 -12.15
CA ASN A 58 -11.89 1.36 -11.24
C ASN A 58 -13.26 0.81 -11.65
N ASP A 59 -13.23 -0.35 -12.31
CA ASP A 59 -14.33 -1.31 -12.36
C ASP A 59 -14.15 -2.42 -11.29
N ALA A 60 -15.30 -2.99 -10.92
CA ALA A 60 -15.59 -4.26 -10.25
C ALA A 60 -15.16 -4.43 -8.78
N GLY A 61 -16.10 -4.13 -7.88
CA GLY A 61 -16.03 -4.61 -6.49
C GLY A 61 -16.82 -3.85 -5.43
N SER A 62 -17.91 -3.16 -5.77
CA SER A 62 -19.08 -2.88 -4.91
C SER A 62 -19.95 -1.89 -5.66
N GLY A 63 -21.09 -2.35 -6.19
CA GLY A 63 -22.00 -1.51 -6.96
C GLY A 63 -22.40 -0.24 -6.20
N ARG A 64 -22.33 0.89 -6.88
CA ARG A 64 -23.17 2.04 -6.56
C ARG A 64 -23.48 2.80 -7.83
N GLN A 65 -24.72 2.66 -8.29
CA GLN A 65 -25.30 3.46 -9.35
C GLN A 65 -25.21 4.95 -8.99
N THR A 66 -24.79 5.72 -9.98
CA THR A 66 -25.01 7.16 -10.06
C THR A 66 -26.48 7.41 -10.38
N SER A 67 -27.16 8.18 -9.53
CA SER A 67 -28.29 9.00 -9.96
C SER A 67 -28.45 10.18 -9.01
N ASN A 68 -28.75 11.32 -9.63
CA ASN A 68 -29.07 12.59 -8.99
C ASN A 68 -30.37 12.49 -8.16
N GLU A 69 -30.52 13.50 -7.29
CA GLU A 69 -31.65 13.81 -6.41
C GLU A 69 -32.03 12.78 -5.32
N GLY A 70 -31.97 13.24 -4.06
CA GLY A 70 -32.94 12.81 -3.04
C GLY A 70 -32.80 11.45 -2.35
N THR A 71 -31.70 10.71 -2.49
CA THR A 71 -31.54 9.43 -1.77
C THR A 71 -30.75 9.56 -0.48
N ILE A 72 -31.42 9.26 0.65
CA ILE A 72 -30.81 9.10 1.98
C ILE A 72 -29.62 8.14 1.85
N LYS A 73 -28.39 8.66 1.95
CA LYS A 73 -27.18 7.83 1.91
C LYS A 73 -27.28 6.83 3.07
N LYS A 74 -27.46 5.53 2.76
CA LYS A 74 -27.38 4.45 3.75
C LYS A 74 -26.10 4.63 4.55
N LYS A 75 -26.20 4.58 5.89
CA LYS A 75 -25.02 4.64 6.78
C LYS A 75 -24.08 3.51 6.37
N THR A 76 -22.97 3.86 5.73
CA THR A 76 -21.89 2.93 5.45
C THR A 76 -21.10 2.69 6.73
N ARG A 77 -20.60 1.47 6.93
CA ARG A 77 -19.75 1.15 8.08
C ARG A 77 -18.50 2.04 8.03
N GLY A 78 -18.19 2.70 9.14
CA GLY A 78 -16.97 3.52 9.27
C GLY A 78 -15.69 2.68 9.28
N LYS A 79 -14.53 3.35 9.23
CA LYS A 79 -13.21 2.71 9.29
C LYS A 79 -13.10 1.83 10.55
N THR A 80 -12.66 0.58 10.40
CA THR A 80 -12.37 -0.32 11.53
C THR A 80 -11.19 0.22 12.33
N THR A 81 -11.33 0.30 13.67
CA THR A 81 -10.32 0.83 14.60
C THR A 81 -9.75 -0.22 15.56
N CYS A 82 -10.33 -1.42 15.64
CA CYS A 82 -9.86 -2.54 16.48
C CYS A 82 -9.51 -2.15 17.93
N LYS A 83 -10.29 -1.25 18.55
CA LYS A 83 -10.01 -0.73 19.91
C LYS A 83 -9.77 -1.85 20.93
N LYS A 84 -10.59 -2.90 20.89
CA LYS A 84 -10.45 -4.07 21.78
C LYS A 84 -9.11 -4.78 21.61
N LEU A 85 -8.65 -4.98 20.36
CA LEU A 85 -7.37 -5.63 20.07
C LEU A 85 -6.18 -4.78 20.52
N HIS A 86 -6.27 -3.46 20.34
CA HIS A 86 -5.22 -2.56 20.81
C HIS A 86 -5.18 -2.44 22.34
N ALA A 87 -6.31 -2.62 23.02
CA ALA A 87 -6.42 -2.63 24.48
C ALA A 87 -6.04 -3.97 25.12
N THR A 88 -5.83 -5.04 24.34
CA THR A 88 -5.43 -6.35 24.87
C THR A 88 -4.10 -6.27 25.62
N ASP A 89 -4.07 -6.78 26.85
CA ASP A 89 -2.88 -6.87 27.69
C ASP A 89 -1.99 -8.05 27.29
N PHE A 90 -0.73 -8.00 27.72
CA PHE A 90 0.28 -9.01 27.35
C PHE A 90 -0.08 -10.43 27.83
N ASN A 91 -0.80 -10.55 28.95
CA ASN A 91 -1.23 -11.83 29.49
C ASN A 91 -2.47 -12.40 28.79
N ASP A 92 -3.24 -11.56 28.10
CA ASP A 92 -4.50 -11.93 27.42
C ASP A 92 -4.30 -12.11 25.90
N ARG A 93 -3.04 -12.29 25.47
CA ARG A 93 -2.72 -12.48 24.05
C ARG A 93 -3.32 -13.78 23.54
N ARG A 94 -3.87 -13.71 22.33
CA ARG A 94 -4.39 -14.89 21.64
C ARG A 94 -3.28 -15.58 20.86
N GLU A 95 -3.24 -16.90 20.94
CA GLU A 95 -2.37 -17.72 20.13
C GLU A 95 -2.86 -17.80 18.69
N VAL A 96 -1.92 -17.74 17.76
CA VAL A 96 -2.19 -17.88 16.33
C VAL A 96 -1.45 -19.09 15.80
N GLU A 97 -2.20 -20.07 15.30
CA GLU A 97 -1.64 -21.22 14.63
C GLU A 97 -1.18 -20.86 13.22
N PHE A 98 0.01 -21.31 12.86
CA PHE A 98 0.55 -21.17 11.52
C PHE A 98 0.76 -22.53 10.86
N PHE A 99 0.40 -22.64 9.60
CA PHE A 99 0.74 -23.77 8.73
C PHE A 99 1.53 -23.23 7.54
N GLN A 100 2.73 -23.79 7.33
CA GLN A 100 3.67 -23.32 6.28
C GLN A 100 3.90 -21.81 6.29
N GLY A 101 4.00 -21.23 7.49
CA GLY A 101 4.21 -19.79 7.68
C GLY A 101 3.02 -18.91 7.32
N GLN A 102 1.80 -19.46 7.17
CA GLN A 102 0.56 -18.69 7.02
C GLN A 102 -0.39 -18.96 8.19
N PRO A 103 -1.12 -17.96 8.68
CA PRO A 103 -2.03 -18.14 9.83
C PRO A 103 -3.26 -18.93 9.40
N VAL A 104 -3.61 -19.95 10.18
CA VAL A 104 -4.69 -20.90 9.86
C VAL A 104 -5.71 -21.07 10.98
N GLY A 105 -5.40 -20.64 12.21
CA GLY A 105 -6.27 -20.91 13.36
C GLY A 105 -5.74 -20.29 14.64
N PRO A 106 -6.29 -20.67 15.81
CA PRO A 106 -7.23 -21.79 16.03
C PRO A 106 -8.65 -21.54 15.47
N THR A 107 -9.06 -20.29 15.29
CA THR A 107 -10.31 -19.93 14.61
C THR A 107 -10.08 -18.93 13.47
N ASN A 108 -10.98 -18.90 12.49
CA ASN A 108 -10.96 -17.91 11.41
C ASN A 108 -11.05 -16.47 11.93
N GLU A 109 -11.70 -16.27 13.08
CA GLU A 109 -11.81 -14.97 13.74
C GLU A 109 -10.45 -14.48 14.24
N VAL A 110 -9.64 -15.34 14.86
CA VAL A 110 -8.28 -14.98 15.31
C VAL A 110 -7.42 -14.56 14.12
N VAL A 111 -7.50 -15.29 13.01
CA VAL A 111 -6.79 -14.95 11.76
C VAL A 111 -7.26 -13.61 11.20
N SER A 112 -8.58 -13.37 11.20
CA SER A 112 -9.16 -12.09 10.76
C SER A 112 -8.71 -10.93 11.65
N ASP A 113 -8.73 -11.12 12.96
CA ASP A 113 -8.33 -10.11 13.94
C ASP A 113 -6.84 -9.77 13.84
N LEU A 114 -5.98 -10.76 13.60
CA LEU A 114 -4.57 -10.51 13.31
C LEU A 114 -4.44 -9.60 12.07
N ASN A 115 -5.09 -9.94 10.96
CA ASN A 115 -5.07 -9.11 9.75
C ASN A 115 -5.58 -7.68 10.01
N GLN A 116 -6.65 -7.55 10.79
CA GLN A 116 -7.20 -6.25 11.15
C GLN A 116 -6.24 -5.44 12.03
N LEU A 117 -5.57 -6.07 13.00
CA LEU A 117 -4.53 -5.43 13.83
C LEU A 117 -3.38 -4.92 12.95
N LEU A 118 -2.88 -5.73 12.02
CA LEU A 118 -1.82 -5.29 11.10
C LEU A 118 -2.27 -4.04 10.32
N GLY A 119 -3.52 -4.06 9.84
CA GLY A 119 -4.11 -2.96 9.09
C GLY A 119 -4.36 -1.69 9.91
N THR A 120 -4.78 -1.77 11.17
CA THR A 120 -4.95 -0.60 12.04
C THR A 120 -3.62 -0.05 12.53
N THR A 121 -2.63 -0.91 12.76
CA THR A 121 -1.29 -0.51 13.23
C THR A 121 -0.60 0.40 12.20
N VAL A 122 -0.58 0.04 10.93
CA VAL A 122 0.07 0.85 9.87
C VAL A 122 -0.67 2.15 9.54
N ARG A 123 -1.93 2.28 9.96
CA ARG A 123 -2.72 3.51 9.83
C ARG A 123 -2.42 4.51 10.94
N ASN A 124 -1.76 4.08 12.00
CA ASN A 124 -1.41 4.94 13.11
C ASN A 124 0.00 5.54 12.87
N PRO A 125 0.12 6.87 12.77
CA PRO A 125 1.38 7.55 12.48
C PRO A 125 2.46 7.35 13.55
N ARG A 126 2.09 6.86 14.75
CA ARG A 126 3.07 6.48 15.80
C ARG A 126 3.95 5.30 15.39
N PHE A 127 3.47 4.41 14.53
CA PHE A 127 4.22 3.24 14.09
C PHE A 127 4.93 3.48 12.76
N VAL A 128 4.23 4.06 11.78
CA VAL A 128 4.78 4.32 10.44
C VAL A 128 4.04 5.45 9.76
N THR A 129 4.78 6.30 9.03
CA THR A 129 4.21 7.39 8.23
C THR A 129 4.03 6.97 6.77
N LEU A 130 3.29 7.77 5.99
CA LEU A 130 3.18 7.58 4.54
C LEU A 130 4.31 8.25 3.75
N LEU A 131 5.25 8.91 4.43
CA LEU A 131 6.32 9.73 3.85
C LEU A 131 7.52 8.93 3.34
N TYR A 132 7.27 7.73 2.81
CA TYR A 132 8.26 6.89 2.16
C TYR A 132 7.84 6.57 0.73
N THR A 133 8.78 6.56 -0.21
CA THR A 133 8.50 6.23 -1.62
C THR A 133 8.01 4.79 -1.77
N SER A 134 8.55 3.87 -0.96
CA SER A 134 8.12 2.47 -0.87
C SER A 134 8.38 1.87 0.51
N TRP A 135 7.81 0.68 0.78
CA TRP A 135 8.04 -0.07 2.03
C TRP A 135 9.53 -0.39 2.29
N HIS A 136 10.34 -0.50 1.23
CA HIS A 136 11.77 -0.71 1.37
C HIS A 136 12.48 0.51 1.99
N GLY A 137 11.91 1.71 1.84
CA GLY A 137 12.41 2.93 2.46
C GLY A 137 12.03 3.10 3.93
N VAL A 138 11.09 2.29 4.44
CA VAL A 138 10.73 2.29 5.86
C VAL A 138 11.91 1.72 6.66
N PRO A 139 12.44 2.45 7.67
CA PRO A 139 13.55 1.99 8.49
C PRO A 139 13.28 0.63 9.14
N ASN A 140 14.33 -0.19 9.25
CA ASN A 140 14.22 -1.51 9.89
C ASN A 140 13.78 -1.38 11.36
N LYS A 141 14.22 -0.35 12.08
CA LYS A 141 13.78 -0.08 13.45
C LYS A 141 12.25 -0.01 13.57
N LEU A 142 11.58 0.78 12.71
CA LEU A 142 10.11 0.87 12.74
C LEU A 142 9.44 -0.46 12.39
N LYS A 143 10.04 -1.26 11.50
CA LYS A 143 9.55 -2.60 11.16
C LYS A 143 9.64 -3.52 12.38
N GLU A 144 10.76 -3.49 13.10
CA GLU A 144 10.95 -4.23 14.35
C GLU A 144 9.97 -3.78 15.43
N ASP A 145 9.81 -2.47 15.65
CA ASP A 145 8.85 -1.93 16.62
C ASP A 145 7.41 -2.40 16.32
N MET A 146 7.01 -2.44 15.04
CA MET A 146 5.71 -2.99 14.61
C MET A 146 5.59 -4.49 14.85
N TRP A 147 6.67 -5.26 14.66
CA TRP A 147 6.70 -6.69 14.93
C TRP A 147 6.61 -6.98 16.43
N GLU A 148 7.35 -6.26 17.26
CA GLU A 148 7.25 -6.34 18.71
C GLU A 148 5.84 -5.97 19.17
N TYR A 149 5.25 -4.93 18.60
CA TYR A 149 3.87 -4.55 18.90
C TYR A 149 2.86 -5.65 18.53
N ALA A 150 3.01 -6.30 17.37
CA ALA A 150 2.16 -7.44 17.02
C ALA A 150 2.30 -8.59 18.03
N ASN A 151 3.53 -8.87 18.50
CA ASN A 151 3.79 -9.86 19.54
C ASN A 151 3.28 -9.46 20.93
N GLN A 152 3.11 -8.17 21.21
CA GLN A 152 2.46 -7.72 22.44
C GLN A 152 0.95 -7.99 22.44
N LYS A 153 0.34 -8.20 21.27
CA LYS A 153 -1.12 -8.41 21.12
C LYS A 153 -1.51 -9.85 20.75
N PHE A 154 -0.59 -10.59 20.15
CA PHE A 154 -0.78 -12.00 19.77
C PHE A 154 0.46 -12.81 20.13
N ILE A 155 0.29 -14.10 20.40
CA ILE A 155 1.40 -15.03 20.54
C ILE A 155 1.75 -15.51 19.13
N LEU A 156 2.86 -15.00 18.58
CA LEU A 156 3.30 -15.27 17.22
C LEU A 156 4.64 -16.01 17.26
N PRO A 157 4.79 -17.15 16.55
CA PRO A 157 6.08 -17.83 16.46
C PRO A 157 7.06 -17.00 15.62
N THR A 158 8.36 -17.06 15.93
CA THR A 158 9.40 -16.31 15.19
C THR A 158 9.39 -16.63 13.68
N SER A 159 9.06 -17.88 13.32
CA SER A 159 8.90 -18.32 11.93
C SER A 159 7.79 -17.59 11.16
N SER A 160 6.83 -16.98 11.84
CA SER A 160 5.75 -16.20 11.23
C SER A 160 6.14 -14.76 10.86
N LYS A 161 7.27 -14.26 11.38
CA LYS A 161 7.72 -12.87 11.17
C LYS A 161 7.72 -12.45 9.69
N PRO A 162 8.23 -13.25 8.73
CA PRO A 162 8.18 -12.87 7.32
C PRO A 162 6.76 -12.68 6.78
N TRP A 163 5.79 -13.47 7.26
CA TRP A 163 4.39 -13.32 6.86
C TRP A 163 3.78 -12.05 7.45
N VAL A 164 4.02 -11.78 8.73
CA VAL A 164 3.53 -10.58 9.41
C VAL A 164 4.09 -9.30 8.77
N MET A 165 5.38 -9.29 8.43
CA MET A 165 6.01 -8.18 7.71
C MET A 165 5.40 -7.95 6.32
N ARG A 166 5.07 -9.03 5.58
CA ARG A 166 4.33 -8.92 4.32
C ARG A 166 2.92 -8.37 4.53
N GLY A 167 2.26 -8.76 5.63
CA GLY A 167 0.96 -8.23 6.04
C GLY A 167 1.02 -6.72 6.28
N PHE A 168 1.99 -6.24 7.06
CA PHE A 168 2.21 -4.80 7.26
C PHE A 168 2.51 -4.06 5.96
N CYS A 169 3.41 -4.60 5.12
CA CYS A 169 3.72 -4.02 3.81
C CYS A 169 2.47 -3.88 2.93
N GLY A 170 1.68 -4.95 2.81
CA GLY A 170 0.45 -4.95 2.03
C GLY A 170 -0.58 -3.95 2.57
N ALA A 171 -0.78 -3.93 3.89
CA ALA A 171 -1.68 -3.00 4.54
C ALA A 171 -1.25 -1.53 4.39
N TRP A 172 0.04 -1.24 4.52
CA TRP A 172 0.59 0.11 4.35
C TRP A 172 0.43 0.60 2.90
N LYS A 173 0.73 -0.27 1.91
CA LYS A 173 0.50 0.04 0.48
C LYS A 173 -0.97 0.28 0.19
N LYS A 174 -1.87 -0.54 0.76
CA LYS A 174 -3.31 -0.38 0.62
C LYS A 174 -3.76 0.95 1.20
N TYR A 175 -3.34 1.28 2.43
CA TYR A 175 -3.68 2.55 3.06
C TYR A 175 -3.18 3.75 2.25
N LYS A 176 -1.92 3.72 1.78
CA LYS A 176 -1.37 4.78 0.92
C LYS A 176 -2.18 4.96 -0.37
N ARG A 177 -2.62 3.85 -1.00
CA ARG A 177 -3.49 3.87 -2.18
C ARG A 177 -4.87 4.48 -1.87
N GLU A 178 -5.48 4.11 -0.75
CA GLU A 178 -6.77 4.66 -0.32
C GLU A 178 -6.69 6.17 -0.09
N ILE A 179 -5.64 6.65 0.57
CA ILE A 179 -5.42 8.09 0.75
C ILE A 179 -5.24 8.80 -0.60
N LYS A 180 -4.41 8.25 -1.50
CA LYS A 180 -4.23 8.82 -2.85
C LYS A 180 -5.57 8.89 -3.59
N LYS A 181 -6.37 7.83 -3.57
CA LYS A 181 -7.66 7.78 -4.25
C LYS A 181 -8.64 8.83 -3.70
N GLU A 182 -8.86 8.83 -2.39
CA GLU A 182 -9.93 9.61 -1.77
C GLU A 182 -9.58 11.10 -1.61
N HIS A 183 -8.30 11.45 -1.53
CA HIS A 183 -7.85 12.81 -1.17
C HIS A 183 -6.92 13.48 -2.18
N PHE A 184 -6.40 12.74 -3.18
CA PHE A 184 -5.58 13.32 -4.25
C PHE A 184 -6.27 13.20 -5.61
N VAL A 185 -6.69 12.00 -6.02
CA VAL A 185 -7.31 11.80 -7.35
C VAL A 185 -8.67 12.49 -7.45
N LYS A 186 -9.44 12.50 -6.36
CA LYS A 186 -10.81 13.01 -6.32
C LYS A 186 -10.94 14.54 -6.52
N TYR A 187 -9.89 15.30 -6.28
CA TYR A 187 -9.91 16.76 -6.28
C TYR A 187 -8.97 17.27 -7.36
N LYS A 188 -9.37 18.36 -8.04
CA LYS A 188 -8.58 18.93 -9.13
C LYS A 188 -7.50 19.88 -8.63
N THR A 189 -7.86 20.75 -7.70
CA THR A 189 -6.96 21.81 -7.22
C THR A 189 -6.26 21.40 -5.93
N LYS A 190 -5.03 21.89 -5.77
CA LYS A 190 -4.25 21.67 -4.55
C LYS A 190 -4.94 22.21 -3.30
N LYS A 191 -5.58 23.39 -3.40
CA LYS A 191 -6.38 23.99 -2.31
C LYS A 191 -7.50 23.06 -1.83
N GLU A 192 -8.24 22.44 -2.76
CA GLU A 192 -9.28 21.48 -2.43
C GLU A 192 -8.73 20.22 -1.76
N MET A 193 -7.61 19.68 -2.26
CA MET A 193 -6.94 18.53 -1.66
C MET A 193 -6.56 18.83 -0.20
N ILE A 194 -5.90 19.96 0.06
CA ILE A 194 -5.47 20.37 1.40
C ILE A 194 -6.69 20.56 2.33
N LYS A 195 -7.74 21.23 1.86
CA LYS A 195 -8.99 21.42 2.61
C LYS A 195 -9.66 20.10 2.99
N ASN A 196 -9.61 19.10 2.10
CA ASN A 196 -10.21 17.79 2.30
C ASN A 196 -9.23 16.73 2.84
N ARG A 197 -8.09 17.15 3.40
CA ARG A 197 -7.07 16.27 3.96
C ARG A 197 -7.64 15.29 5.01
N PRO A 198 -7.15 14.04 5.08
CA PRO A 198 -7.42 13.15 6.20
C PRO A 198 -6.94 13.76 7.52
N LEU A 199 -7.84 13.86 8.51
CA LEU A 199 -7.52 14.44 9.82
C LEU A 199 -6.33 13.75 10.49
N GLU A 200 -6.13 12.46 10.23
CA GLU A 200 -5.07 11.65 10.84
C GLU A 200 -3.65 11.98 10.34
N ILE A 201 -3.51 12.68 9.19
CA ILE A 201 -2.23 12.97 8.55
C ILE A 201 -1.94 14.47 8.63
N PRO A 202 -0.95 14.97 9.37
CA PRO A 202 -0.67 16.40 9.49
C PRO A 202 -0.53 17.10 8.13
N GLU A 203 -0.93 18.37 8.04
CA GLU A 203 -0.96 19.11 6.77
C GLU A 203 0.39 19.15 6.06
N VAL A 204 1.46 19.44 6.80
CA VAL A 204 2.83 19.46 6.28
C VAL A 204 3.20 18.13 5.62
N GLN A 205 2.78 17.00 6.20
CA GLN A 205 3.02 15.67 5.62
C GLN A 205 2.17 15.44 4.37
N PHE A 206 0.93 15.93 4.36
CA PHE A 206 0.04 15.78 3.23
C PHE A 206 0.46 16.62 2.03
N ARG A 207 0.94 17.85 2.23
CA ARG A 207 1.53 18.69 1.17
C ARG A 207 2.68 17.98 0.46
N LYS A 208 3.59 17.34 1.22
CA LYS A 208 4.67 16.50 0.67
C LYS A 208 4.14 15.34 -0.17
N LEU A 209 3.05 14.69 0.25
CA LEU A 209 2.42 13.61 -0.52
C LEU A 209 1.81 14.11 -1.83
N ILE A 210 1.11 15.26 -1.80
CA ILE A 210 0.57 15.90 -3.00
C ILE A 210 1.70 16.16 -3.99
N ARG A 211 2.75 16.88 -3.57
CA ARG A 211 3.90 17.20 -4.44
C ARG A 211 4.50 15.94 -5.05
N TYR A 212 4.77 14.92 -4.24
CA TYR A 212 5.31 13.65 -4.72
C TYR A 212 4.39 12.96 -5.75
N TRP A 213 3.07 12.96 -5.54
CA TRP A 213 2.14 12.31 -6.46
C TRP A 213 1.87 13.13 -7.73
N SER A 214 2.07 14.44 -7.70
CA SER A 214 1.95 15.33 -8.86
C SER A 214 3.12 15.21 -9.83
N LEU A 215 4.28 14.69 -9.38
CA LEU A 215 5.46 14.54 -10.24
C LEU A 215 5.15 13.69 -11.50
N PRO A 216 5.53 14.15 -12.72
CA PRO A 216 5.26 13.44 -13.97
C PRO A 216 5.76 11.99 -13.96
N ALA A 217 6.96 11.74 -13.43
CA ALA A 217 7.52 10.40 -13.31
C ALA A 217 6.65 9.47 -12.45
N ILE A 218 6.06 9.99 -11.36
CA ILE A 218 5.20 9.23 -10.45
C ILE A 218 3.82 9.00 -11.06
N LYS A 219 3.28 9.98 -11.80
CA LYS A 219 2.05 9.81 -12.59
C LYS A 219 2.22 8.71 -13.65
N ALA A 220 3.32 8.73 -14.41
CA ALA A 220 3.62 7.71 -15.43
C ALA A 220 3.71 6.29 -14.84
N ILE A 221 4.38 6.12 -13.70
CA ILE A 221 4.44 4.83 -12.98
C ILE A 221 3.03 4.40 -12.54
N SER A 222 2.20 5.34 -12.07
CA SER A 222 0.83 5.06 -11.66
C SER A 222 -0.03 4.56 -12.82
N ALA A 223 0.02 5.22 -13.98
CA ALA A 223 -0.72 4.85 -15.18
C ALA A 223 -0.35 3.44 -15.66
N LYS A 224 0.95 3.15 -15.79
CA LYS A 224 1.45 1.81 -16.17
C LYS A 224 0.98 0.71 -15.21
N ASN A 225 0.94 0.98 -13.91
CA ASN A 225 0.46 0.01 -12.92
C ASN A 225 -1.05 -0.23 -13.02
N THR A 226 -1.83 0.80 -13.37
CA THR A 226 -3.26 0.67 -13.64
C THR A 226 -3.49 -0.23 -14.85
N GLU A 227 -2.82 0.02 -15.96
CA GLU A 227 -2.90 -0.82 -17.17
C GLU A 227 -2.52 -2.29 -16.89
N ASN A 228 -1.44 -2.52 -16.14
CA ASN A 228 -1.03 -3.87 -15.76
C ASN A 228 -2.09 -4.58 -14.91
N ARG A 229 -2.79 -3.84 -14.03
CA ARG A 229 -3.86 -4.40 -13.21
C ARG A 229 -5.09 -4.75 -14.05
N LEU A 230 -5.42 -3.95 -15.07
CA LEU A 230 -6.53 -4.23 -15.99
C LEU A 230 -6.33 -5.54 -16.77
N LYS A 231 -5.08 -5.96 -16.99
CA LYS A 231 -4.74 -7.25 -17.63
C LYS A 231 -4.95 -8.48 -16.73
N GLN A 232 -5.30 -8.30 -15.45
CA GLN A 232 -5.51 -9.42 -14.53
C GLN A 232 -6.88 -10.08 -14.75
N THR A 233 -6.90 -11.27 -15.36
CA THR A 233 -8.14 -11.96 -15.76
C THR A 233 -8.67 -12.98 -14.74
N CYS A 234 -7.82 -13.50 -13.85
CA CYS A 234 -8.17 -14.64 -12.98
C CYS A 234 -7.90 -14.39 -11.49
N PRO A 235 -8.65 -13.48 -10.83
CA PRO A 235 -8.57 -13.29 -9.39
C PRO A 235 -9.11 -14.52 -8.63
N HIS A 236 -8.63 -14.74 -7.41
CA HIS A 236 -9.23 -15.73 -6.52
C HIS A 236 -10.58 -15.24 -5.98
N ARG A 237 -11.45 -16.17 -5.56
CA ARG A 237 -12.83 -15.89 -5.11
C ARG A 237 -13.07 -16.11 -3.62
N MET A 238 -12.01 -16.46 -2.88
CA MET A 238 -12.07 -16.86 -1.47
C MET A 238 -12.36 -15.74 -0.44
N GLY A 239 -12.64 -14.51 -0.86
CA GLY A 239 -12.91 -13.40 0.05
C GLY A 239 -11.78 -13.21 1.08
N SER A 240 -12.12 -13.21 2.37
CA SER A 240 -11.17 -13.08 3.49
C SER A 240 -10.42 -14.37 3.84
N THR A 241 -10.78 -15.51 3.24
CA THR A 241 -10.10 -16.78 3.48
C THR A 241 -8.76 -16.79 2.77
N ASN A 242 -7.69 -16.95 3.54
CA ASN A 242 -6.34 -17.00 2.99
C ASN A 242 -6.01 -18.39 2.43
N PHE A 243 -4.98 -18.47 1.57
CA PHE A 243 -4.56 -19.74 0.96
C PHE A 243 -4.02 -20.77 1.96
N GLY A 244 -3.53 -20.35 3.12
CA GLY A 244 -3.06 -21.24 4.19
C GLY A 244 -4.22 -22.05 4.76
N ILE A 245 -5.36 -21.41 5.01
CA ILE A 245 -6.60 -22.07 5.45
C ILE A 245 -7.07 -23.07 4.39
N VAL A 246 -7.14 -22.64 3.13
CA VAL A 246 -7.55 -23.53 2.02
C VAL A 246 -6.62 -24.73 1.91
N ARG A 247 -5.30 -24.52 2.03
CA ARG A 247 -4.32 -25.62 1.98
C ARG A 247 -4.48 -26.57 3.16
N LYS A 248 -4.68 -26.05 4.37
CA LYS A 248 -4.93 -26.89 5.56
C LYS A 248 -6.20 -27.71 5.38
N GLN A 249 -7.30 -27.09 4.95
CA GLN A 249 -8.57 -27.77 4.67
C GLN A 249 -8.43 -28.88 3.61
N LEU A 250 -7.74 -28.60 2.50
CA LEU A 250 -7.49 -29.62 1.47
C LEU A 250 -6.64 -30.78 2.01
N ARG A 251 -5.59 -30.48 2.80
CA ARG A 251 -4.75 -31.51 3.42
C ARG A 251 -5.54 -32.38 4.38
N ASP A 252 -6.34 -31.77 5.25
CA ASP A 252 -7.13 -32.45 6.28
C ASP A 252 -8.26 -33.30 5.65
N SER A 253 -8.70 -32.95 4.44
CA SER A 253 -9.68 -33.74 3.67
C SER A 253 -9.09 -34.98 2.97
N LYS A 254 -7.77 -35.05 2.81
CA LYS A 254 -7.08 -36.20 2.21
C LYS A 254 -6.82 -37.26 3.27
N GLU A 255 -7.19 -38.51 2.99
CA GLU A 255 -7.03 -39.65 3.91
C GLU A 255 -5.57 -39.81 4.41
N ASN A 256 -4.60 -39.58 3.52
CA ASN A 256 -3.17 -39.69 3.84
C ASN A 256 -2.54 -38.39 4.39
N SER A 257 -3.33 -37.33 4.61
CA SER A 257 -2.82 -36.00 4.98
C SER A 257 -1.71 -35.47 4.04
N GLU A 258 -1.78 -35.87 2.76
CA GLU A 258 -0.82 -35.49 1.73
C GLU A 258 -0.90 -33.99 1.44
N GLU A 259 0.24 -33.39 1.14
CA GLU A 259 0.29 -31.96 0.83
C GLU A 259 -0.46 -31.63 -0.48
N PRO A 260 -1.39 -30.65 -0.48
CA PRO A 260 -2.07 -30.24 -1.70
C PRO A 260 -1.11 -29.59 -2.69
N SER A 261 -1.21 -30.02 -3.94
CA SER A 261 -0.48 -29.43 -5.07
C SER A 261 -0.91 -27.98 -5.32
N ARG A 262 -0.04 -27.22 -6.00
CA ARG A 262 -0.34 -25.84 -6.40
C ARG A 262 -1.58 -25.75 -7.31
N ALA A 263 -1.81 -26.76 -8.14
CA ALA A 263 -2.97 -26.83 -9.04
C ALA A 263 -4.28 -27.04 -8.26
N GLU A 264 -4.29 -27.95 -7.27
CA GLU A 264 -5.45 -28.18 -6.40
C GLU A 264 -5.84 -26.91 -5.64
N VAL A 265 -4.87 -26.22 -5.03
CA VAL A 265 -5.11 -24.94 -4.35
C VAL A 265 -5.59 -23.87 -5.34
N PHE A 266 -5.03 -23.83 -6.55
CA PHE A 266 -5.46 -22.87 -7.57
C PHE A 266 -6.92 -23.07 -7.97
N ILE A 267 -7.33 -24.31 -8.23
CA ILE A 267 -8.72 -24.67 -8.56
C ILE A 267 -9.63 -24.33 -7.38
N ALA A 268 -9.33 -24.86 -6.19
CA ALA A 268 -10.15 -24.65 -4.99
C ALA A 268 -10.40 -23.17 -4.67
N THR A 269 -9.45 -22.30 -4.97
CA THR A 269 -9.57 -20.86 -4.69
C THR A 269 -10.41 -20.08 -5.73
N ARG A 270 -10.89 -20.74 -6.79
CA ARG A 270 -11.53 -20.12 -7.96
C ARG A 270 -12.82 -20.80 -8.44
N THR A 271 -13.18 -21.95 -7.86
CA THR A 271 -14.38 -22.71 -8.26
C THR A 271 -15.67 -22.26 -7.55
N ASN A 272 -15.61 -21.33 -6.59
CA ASN A 272 -16.79 -20.78 -5.90
C ASN A 272 -17.51 -19.67 -6.66
#